data_AF-A0A3D1H0C0-F1
#
_entry.id   AF-A0A3D1H0C0-F1
#
_cell.length_a   1.000
_cell.length_b   1.000
_cell.length_c   1.000
_cell.angle_alpha   90.00
_cell.angle_beta   90.00
_cell.angle_gamma   90.00
#
_symmetry.space_group_name_H-M   'P 1'
#
loop_
_entity.id
_entity.type
_entity.pdbx_description
1 polymer ?
#
loop_
_entity_poly.entity_id
_entity_poly.type
_entity_poly.pdbx_seq_one_letter_code
_entity_poly.pdbx_strand_id
1 'polypeptide(L)'
;MNKKEISEMVAKRLKEYQIFYPDTTLTMVGTEHGESISYKEGLELSKRICHMTHSGLLLYWIFDNTMYIYKSKEFLKVADGFKKGAKVRFHDPRTPGVCHESVMLADGMRYDGGIPFIWTEDSDADCFEECNTFALYWRPVEEDKK
;
A
#
# COMPACT_ATOMS: atom_id res chain seq x y z
N MET A 1 20.96 -6.43 -4.66
CA MET A 1 21.31 -5.17 -3.99
C MET A 1 22.10 -5.48 -2.73
N ASN A 2 23.04 -4.65 -2.35
CA ASN A 2 23.73 -4.79 -1.07
C ASN A 2 22.89 -4.18 0.07
N LYS A 3 23.24 -4.49 1.33
CA LYS A 3 22.49 -4.03 2.52
C LYS A 3 22.39 -2.51 2.64
N LYS A 4 23.41 -1.78 2.18
CA LYS A 4 23.45 -0.32 2.22
C LYS A 4 22.45 0.28 1.23
N GLU A 5 22.44 -0.22 0.00
CA GLU A 5 21.47 0.17 -1.04
C GLU A 5 20.03 -0.08 -0.59
N ILE A 6 19.77 -1.25 0.02
CA ILE A 6 18.43 -1.60 0.54
C ILE A 6 18.04 -0.60 1.63
N SER A 7 18.93 -0.32 2.57
CA SER A 7 18.66 0.58 3.70
C SER A 7 18.39 2.02 3.23
N GLU A 8 19.17 2.52 2.26
CA GLU A 8 18.96 3.85 1.66
C GLU A 8 17.62 3.93 0.93
N MET A 9 17.27 2.90 0.14
CA MET A 9 16.00 2.84 -0.57
C MET A 9 14.80 2.77 0.40
N VAL A 10 14.92 1.99 1.48
CA VAL A 10 13.90 1.87 2.51
C VAL A 10 13.68 3.20 3.24
N ALA A 11 14.78 3.86 3.65
CA ALA A 11 14.71 5.15 4.33
C ALA A 11 14.13 6.24 3.41
N LYS A 12 14.54 6.26 2.13
CA LYS A 12 14.01 7.20 1.14
C LYS A 12 12.50 7.03 0.96
N ARG A 13 12.03 5.79 0.78
CA ARG A 13 10.60 5.50 0.62
C ARG A 13 9.78 5.85 1.87
N LEU A 14 10.33 5.62 3.06
CA LEU A 14 9.68 6.06 4.30
C LEU A 14 9.51 7.59 4.32
N LYS A 15 10.54 8.35 3.92
CA LYS A 15 10.46 9.82 3.84
C LYS A 15 9.47 10.31 2.81
N GLU A 16 9.40 9.66 1.64
CA GLU A 16 8.40 9.95 0.61
C GLU A 16 6.98 9.81 1.17
N TYR A 17 6.69 8.72 1.90
CA TYR A 17 5.36 8.55 2.51
C TYR A 17 5.08 9.53 3.64
N GLN A 18 6.07 9.88 4.46
CA GLN A 18 5.92 10.84 5.55
C GLN A 18 5.56 12.27 5.08
N ILE A 19 5.81 12.61 3.82
CA ILE A 19 5.34 13.89 3.24
C ILE A 19 3.82 13.94 3.17
N PHE A 20 3.16 12.80 2.90
CA PHE A 20 1.71 12.71 2.71
C PHE A 20 1.00 12.23 3.97
N TYR A 21 1.60 11.29 4.68
CA TYR A 21 1.10 10.68 5.91
C TYR A 21 2.20 10.78 6.96
N PRO A 22 2.31 11.90 7.69
CA PRO A 22 3.37 12.13 8.68
C PRO A 22 3.48 11.03 9.74
N ASP A 23 2.39 10.30 10.01
CA ASP A 23 2.36 9.17 10.92
C ASP A 23 2.87 7.83 10.33
N THR A 24 3.39 7.83 9.10
CA THR A 24 3.89 6.62 8.47
C THR A 24 5.02 6.00 9.30
N THR A 25 4.85 4.71 9.57
CA THR A 25 5.83 3.88 10.29
C THR A 25 6.31 2.73 9.43
N LEU A 26 7.51 2.24 9.74
CA LEU A 26 8.12 1.06 9.15
C LEU A 26 8.17 -0.06 10.17
N THR A 27 7.68 -1.24 9.81
CA THR A 27 7.86 -2.49 10.57
C THR A 27 8.79 -3.40 9.80
N MET A 28 9.84 -3.90 10.45
CA MET A 28 10.77 -4.87 9.87
C MET A 28 10.47 -6.26 10.44
N VAL A 29 10.42 -7.27 9.58
CA VAL A 29 10.28 -8.67 9.98
C VAL A 29 11.38 -9.48 9.30
N GLY A 30 12.19 -10.17 10.11
CA GLY A 30 13.16 -11.13 9.60
C GLY A 30 12.68 -12.56 9.86
N THR A 31 13.12 -13.51 9.05
CA THR A 31 12.98 -14.94 9.36
C THR A 31 14.18 -15.42 10.15
N GLU A 32 13.93 -16.35 11.08
CA GLU A 32 14.99 -17.15 11.67
C GLU A 32 15.54 -18.12 10.60
N HIS A 33 16.82 -18.48 10.70
CA HIS A 33 17.48 -19.45 9.81
C HIS A 33 17.63 -19.08 8.32
N GLY A 34 17.29 -17.86 7.92
CA GLY A 34 17.57 -17.37 6.56
C GLY A 34 16.60 -17.88 5.50
N GLU A 35 15.44 -18.39 5.90
CA GLU A 35 14.37 -18.78 4.97
C GLU A 35 13.82 -17.55 4.25
N SER A 36 13.60 -17.66 2.94
CA SER A 36 13.00 -16.58 2.15
C SER A 36 11.49 -16.50 2.41
N ILE A 37 10.97 -15.29 2.59
CA ILE A 37 9.52 -15.05 2.70
C ILE A 37 8.93 -15.02 1.29
N SER A 38 7.94 -15.86 0.99
CA SER A 38 7.23 -15.76 -0.29
C SER A 38 6.37 -14.49 -0.36
N TYR A 39 6.08 -14.00 -1.57
CA TYR A 39 5.23 -12.83 -1.74
C TYR A 39 3.82 -13.02 -1.14
N LYS A 40 3.27 -14.23 -1.19
CA LYS A 40 1.97 -14.57 -0.62
C LYS A 40 2.00 -14.49 0.91
N GLU A 41 3.02 -15.07 1.53
CA GLU A 41 3.20 -14.99 2.99
C GLU A 41 3.45 -13.55 3.44
N GLY A 42 4.24 -12.78 2.68
CA GLY A 42 4.46 -11.36 2.96
C GLY A 42 3.18 -10.54 2.91
N LEU A 43 2.29 -10.81 1.94
CA LEU A 43 0.99 -10.14 1.89
C LEU A 43 0.16 -10.45 3.15
N GLU A 44 -0.02 -11.73 3.48
CA GLU A 44 -0.79 -12.16 4.64
C GLU A 44 -0.22 -11.64 5.97
N LEU A 45 1.10 -11.58 6.10
CA LEU A 45 1.76 -11.02 7.27
C LEU A 45 1.53 -9.50 7.35
N SER A 46 1.60 -8.79 6.22
CA SER A 46 1.27 -7.36 6.15
C SER A 46 -0.15 -7.09 6.60
N LYS A 47 -1.12 -7.91 6.15
CA LYS A 47 -2.54 -7.87 6.59
C LYS A 47 -2.62 -7.92 8.11
N ARG A 48 -2.05 -8.97 8.70
CA ARG A 48 -2.08 -9.20 10.15
C ARG A 48 -1.48 -8.04 10.93
N ILE A 49 -0.30 -7.56 10.53
CA ILE A 49 0.36 -6.44 11.21
C ILE A 49 -0.49 -5.17 11.14
N CYS A 50 -1.01 -4.84 9.96
CA CYS A 50 -1.83 -3.65 9.76
C CYS A 50 -3.14 -3.71 10.54
N HIS A 51 -3.79 -4.88 10.56
CA HIS A 51 -4.97 -5.14 11.39
C HIS A 51 -4.68 -4.95 12.88
N MET A 52 -3.62 -5.57 13.41
CA MET A 52 -3.24 -5.44 14.82
C MET A 52 -2.93 -3.99 15.22
N THR A 53 -2.31 -3.21 14.33
CA THR A 53 -1.92 -1.83 14.63
C THR A 53 -2.95 -0.78 14.22
N HIS A 54 -4.12 -1.20 13.73
CA HIS A 54 -5.17 -0.30 13.25
C HIS A 54 -4.63 0.75 12.26
N SER A 55 -3.88 0.27 11.27
CA SER A 55 -3.22 1.09 10.24
C SER A 55 -3.51 0.51 8.87
N GLY A 56 -3.50 1.35 7.84
CA GLY A 56 -3.54 0.92 6.45
C GLY A 56 -2.16 0.53 5.96
N LEU A 57 -2.08 -0.59 5.24
CA LEU A 57 -0.89 -0.97 4.50
C LEU A 57 -0.65 0.03 3.37
N LEU A 58 0.52 0.65 3.36
CA LEU A 58 0.97 1.47 2.24
C LEU A 58 1.74 0.59 1.25
N LEU A 59 2.76 -0.12 1.73
CA LEU A 59 3.66 -0.89 0.89
C LEU A 59 4.32 -1.99 1.71
N TYR A 60 4.70 -3.09 1.08
CA TYR A 60 5.70 -3.98 1.64
C TYR A 60 6.76 -4.35 0.60
N TRP A 61 7.99 -4.56 1.07
CA TRP A 61 9.08 -5.10 0.27
C TRP A 61 9.69 -6.30 0.97
N ILE A 62 10.19 -7.24 0.18
CA ILE A 62 10.93 -8.41 0.65
C ILE A 62 12.30 -8.35 -0.01
N PHE A 63 13.36 -8.29 0.80
CA PHE A 63 14.75 -8.40 0.37
C PHE A 63 15.39 -9.54 1.13
N ASP A 64 15.85 -10.55 0.40
CA ASP A 64 16.40 -11.78 0.96
C ASP A 64 15.43 -12.41 1.99
N ASN A 65 15.81 -12.37 3.26
CA ASN A 65 15.07 -12.92 4.38
C ASN A 65 14.42 -11.83 5.27
N THR A 66 14.42 -10.58 4.81
CA THR A 66 13.89 -9.43 5.55
C THR A 66 12.77 -8.75 4.78
N MET A 67 11.67 -8.54 5.48
CA MET A 67 10.50 -7.85 5.00
C MET A 67 10.37 -6.47 5.67
N TYR A 68 9.94 -5.49 4.88
CA TYR A 68 9.78 -4.09 5.26
C TYR A 68 8.34 -3.68 4.99
N ILE A 69 7.58 -3.30 6.01
CA ILE A 69 6.15 -2.99 5.91
C ILE A 69 5.94 -1.52 6.29
N TYR A 70 5.48 -0.73 5.33
CA TYR A 70 5.11 0.68 5.51
C TYR A 70 3.62 0.77 5.80
N LYS A 71 3.25 1.50 6.84
CA LYS A 71 1.86 1.62 7.26
C LYS A 71 1.57 2.97 7.90
N SER A 72 0.33 3.44 7.78
CA SER A 72 -0.14 4.70 8.34
C SER A 72 -1.57 4.56 8.87
N LYS A 73 -1.87 5.18 10.01
CA LYS A 73 -3.24 5.27 10.54
C LYS A 73 -4.01 6.40 9.87
N GLU A 74 -3.34 7.50 9.55
CA GLU A 74 -3.95 8.62 8.80
C GLU A 74 -4.38 8.21 7.41
N PHE A 75 -3.69 7.24 6.80
CA PHE A 75 -4.11 6.61 5.57
C PHE A 75 -5.53 6.03 5.67
N LEU A 76 -5.94 5.49 6.83
CA LEU A 76 -7.30 5.00 7.02
C LEU A 76 -8.36 6.12 7.06
N LYS A 77 -7.93 7.36 7.31
CA LYS A 77 -8.82 8.52 7.46
C LYS A 77 -9.08 9.26 6.15
N VAL A 78 -8.28 9.01 5.09
CA VAL A 78 -8.48 9.66 3.78
C VAL A 78 -9.62 9.07 2.95
N ALA A 79 -10.42 8.16 3.52
CA ALA A 79 -11.60 7.57 2.88
C ALA A 79 -12.56 8.62 2.28
N ASP A 80 -12.65 9.81 2.89
CA ASP A 80 -13.52 10.90 2.42
C ASP A 80 -13.09 11.49 1.07
N GLY A 81 -11.79 11.41 0.73
CA GLY A 81 -11.25 11.88 -0.55
C GLY A 81 -11.49 10.94 -1.73
N PHE A 82 -11.95 9.71 -1.46
CA PHE A 82 -12.28 8.73 -2.49
C PHE A 82 -13.76 8.83 -2.82
N LYS A 83 -14.11 9.68 -3.78
CA LYS A 83 -15.48 9.80 -4.27
C LYS A 83 -15.62 9.11 -5.62
N LYS A 84 -16.78 8.53 -5.88
CA LYS A 84 -17.15 8.03 -7.21
C LYS A 84 -16.92 9.13 -8.25
N GLY A 85 -16.26 8.77 -9.35
CA GLY A 85 -15.87 9.69 -10.42
C GLY A 85 -14.53 10.40 -10.19
N ALA A 86 -13.93 10.31 -9.00
CA ALA A 86 -12.60 10.88 -8.77
C ALA A 86 -11.54 10.10 -9.54
N LYS A 87 -10.68 10.81 -10.27
CA LYS A 87 -9.46 10.25 -10.83
C LYS A 87 -8.46 10.00 -9.71
N VAL A 88 -7.96 8.78 -9.62
CA VAL A 88 -7.03 8.34 -8.58
C VAL A 88 -5.77 7.80 -9.22
N ARG A 89 -4.64 8.14 -8.63
CA ARG A 89 -3.35 7.49 -8.92
C ARG A 89 -3.00 6.56 -7.77
N PHE A 90 -2.56 5.35 -8.11
CA PHE A 90 -2.17 4.37 -7.11
C PHE A 90 -1.08 3.41 -7.58
N HIS A 91 -0.40 2.79 -6.62
CA HIS A 91 0.52 1.69 -6.86
C HIS A 91 -0.04 0.41 -6.24
N ASP A 92 -0.11 -0.66 -7.02
CA ASP A 92 -0.43 -1.98 -6.50
C ASP A 92 0.81 -2.56 -5.77
N PRO A 93 0.72 -3.02 -4.51
CA PRO A 93 1.82 -3.63 -3.76
C PRO A 93 2.30 -4.95 -4.36
N ARG A 94 1.54 -5.59 -5.26
CA ARG A 94 2.01 -6.70 -6.10
C ARG A 94 2.94 -6.23 -7.20
N THR A 95 2.76 -5.00 -7.70
CA THR A 95 3.59 -4.35 -8.72
C THR A 95 3.98 -2.93 -8.30
N PRO A 96 4.73 -2.76 -7.20
CA PRO A 96 4.89 -1.48 -6.51
C PRO A 96 5.69 -0.43 -7.31
N GLY A 97 6.35 -0.84 -8.40
CA GLY A 97 7.03 0.05 -9.33
C GLY A 97 6.10 0.67 -10.39
N VAL A 98 4.85 0.21 -10.51
CA VAL A 98 3.91 0.67 -11.53
C VAL A 98 2.92 1.63 -10.89
N CYS A 99 2.88 2.87 -11.37
CA CYS A 99 1.82 3.81 -11.03
C CYS A 99 0.67 3.59 -12.01
N HIS A 100 -0.50 3.33 -11.47
CA HIS A 100 -1.76 3.23 -12.19
C HIS A 100 -2.51 4.55 -12.02
N GLU A 101 -3.23 4.96 -13.06
CA GLU A 101 -4.26 5.99 -12.95
C GLU A 101 -5.60 5.35 -13.33
N SER A 102 -6.64 5.61 -12.57
CA SER A 102 -7.98 5.09 -12.87
C SER A 102 -9.06 6.00 -12.28
N VAL A 103 -10.34 5.64 -12.47
CA VAL A 103 -11.48 6.40 -11.95
C VAL A 103 -12.24 5.58 -10.93
N MET A 104 -12.56 6.18 -9.79
CA MET A 104 -13.35 5.55 -8.73
C MET A 104 -14.78 5.22 -9.22
N LEU A 105 -15.22 3.97 -9.04
CA LEU A 105 -16.58 3.53 -9.37
C LEU A 105 -17.55 3.60 -8.17
N ALA A 106 -17.03 3.74 -6.96
CA ALA A 106 -17.80 3.86 -5.72
C ALA A 106 -17.19 4.89 -4.78
N ASP A 107 -18.02 5.39 -3.86
CA ASP A 107 -17.55 6.24 -2.76
C ASP A 107 -16.83 5.42 -1.69
N GLY A 108 -15.84 6.05 -1.07
CA GLY A 108 -15.08 5.56 0.04
C GLY A 108 -14.01 4.54 -0.34
N MET A 109 -13.28 4.14 0.70
CA MET A 109 -12.32 3.06 0.66
C MET A 109 -12.87 1.91 1.50
N ARG A 110 -12.77 0.69 1.00
CA ARG A 110 -13.15 -0.50 1.76
C ARG A 110 -11.92 -1.10 2.44
N TYR A 111 -12.17 -1.83 3.51
CA TYR A 111 -11.13 -2.45 4.31
C TYR A 111 -11.41 -3.94 4.50
N ASP A 112 -10.46 -4.76 4.07
CA ASP A 112 -10.45 -6.20 4.36
C ASP A 112 -9.15 -6.55 5.10
N GLY A 113 -9.24 -6.95 6.37
CA GLY A 113 -8.09 -7.43 7.13
C GLY A 113 -6.91 -6.45 7.22
N GLY A 114 -7.17 -5.14 7.27
CA GLY A 114 -6.11 -4.11 7.31
C GLY A 114 -5.60 -3.68 5.93
N ILE A 115 -6.20 -4.20 4.86
CA ILE A 115 -5.92 -3.79 3.49
C ILE A 115 -6.96 -2.77 3.02
N PRO A 116 -6.52 -1.56 2.65
CA PRO A 116 -7.35 -0.64 1.91
C PRO A 116 -7.51 -1.04 0.44
N PHE A 117 -8.74 -1.06 -0.06
CA PHE A 117 -9.02 -1.26 -1.47
C PHE A 117 -10.06 -0.27 -2.00
N ILE A 118 -9.90 0.06 -3.27
CA ILE A 118 -10.78 0.96 -4.02
C ILE A 118 -11.38 0.22 -5.21
N TRP A 119 -12.59 0.62 -5.61
CA TRP A 119 -13.20 0.11 -6.84
C TRP A 119 -12.91 1.09 -7.96
N THR A 120 -12.20 0.65 -9.00
CA THR A 120 -11.93 1.48 -10.18
C THR A 120 -12.40 0.84 -11.48
N GLU A 121 -12.40 1.60 -12.58
CA GLU A 121 -12.82 1.14 -13.91
C GLU A 121 -12.06 -0.10 -14.43
N ASP A 122 -10.81 -0.28 -13.99
CA ASP A 122 -9.96 -1.41 -14.36
C ASP A 122 -10.09 -2.61 -13.39
N SER A 123 -11.01 -2.56 -12.44
CA SER A 123 -11.25 -3.64 -11.49
C SER A 123 -12.32 -4.60 -12.05
N ASP A 124 -11.94 -5.83 -12.38
CA ASP A 124 -12.91 -6.86 -12.78
C ASP A 124 -13.86 -7.15 -11.62
N ALA A 125 -15.16 -6.90 -11.85
CA ALA A 125 -16.21 -6.93 -10.84
C ALA A 125 -16.44 -8.33 -10.20
N ASP A 126 -15.98 -9.40 -10.85
CA ASP A 126 -16.23 -10.79 -10.46
C ASP A 126 -15.07 -11.45 -9.70
N CYS A 127 -13.98 -10.73 -9.47
CA CYS A 127 -12.75 -11.32 -8.97
C CYS A 127 -12.42 -10.87 -7.54
N PHE A 128 -13.23 -11.31 -6.58
CA PHE A 128 -12.99 -11.08 -5.15
C PHE A 128 -11.66 -11.68 -4.64
N GLU A 129 -11.14 -12.72 -5.30
CA GLU A 129 -9.91 -13.41 -4.87
C GLU A 129 -8.63 -12.89 -5.57
N GLU A 130 -8.73 -12.29 -6.76
CA GLU A 130 -7.56 -11.85 -7.55
C GLU A 130 -7.56 -10.34 -7.94
N CYS A 131 -8.67 -9.60 -7.77
CA CYS A 131 -8.77 -8.16 -8.04
C CYS A 131 -8.73 -7.32 -6.76
N ASN A 132 -7.66 -7.49 -5.99
CA ASN A 132 -7.34 -6.58 -4.90
C ASN A 132 -6.64 -5.35 -5.50
N THR A 133 -7.40 -4.33 -5.90
CA THR A 133 -6.84 -3.04 -6.33
C THR A 133 -6.47 -2.24 -5.09
N PHE A 134 -5.20 -2.31 -4.73
CA PHE A 134 -4.65 -1.64 -3.56
C PHE A 134 -4.33 -0.18 -3.90
N ALA A 135 -4.95 0.75 -3.19
CA ALA A 135 -4.72 2.17 -3.43
C ALA A 135 -3.54 2.69 -2.60
N LEU A 136 -2.35 2.78 -3.18
CA LEU A 136 -1.34 3.74 -2.70
C LEU A 136 -1.74 5.15 -3.16
N TYR A 137 -2.59 5.85 -2.42
CA TYR A 137 -3.13 7.15 -2.83
C TYR A 137 -2.05 8.17 -3.26
N TRP A 138 -2.22 8.69 -4.47
CA TRP A 138 -1.53 9.87 -4.96
C TRP A 138 -2.56 10.88 -5.51
N ARG A 139 -3.43 11.41 -4.62
CA ARG A 139 -4.38 12.52 -4.82
C ARG A 139 -5.47 12.34 -5.91
N PRO A 140 -6.65 13.02 -5.79
CA PRO A 140 -7.49 13.34 -6.91
C PRO A 140 -6.66 14.11 -7.95
N VAL A 141 -6.62 13.63 -9.19
CA VAL A 141 -5.90 14.32 -10.28
C VAL A 141 -6.43 15.75 -10.51
N GLU A 142 -7.63 16.06 -10.02
CA GLU A 142 -8.25 17.37 -10.14
C GLU A 142 -7.58 18.48 -9.29
N GLU A 143 -6.74 18.15 -8.31
CA GLU A 143 -6.04 19.14 -7.47
C GLU A 143 -4.70 19.65 -8.05
N ASP A 144 -4.21 19.08 -9.17
CA ASP A 144 -2.99 19.56 -9.86
C ASP A 144 -3.22 20.83 -10.70
N LYS A 145 -4.42 21.43 -10.63
CA LYS A 145 -4.68 22.76 -11.22
C LYS A 145 -4.43 23.86 -10.19
N LYS A 146 -3.16 24.20 -9.98
CA LYS A 146 -2.73 25.53 -9.52
C LYS A 146 -1.86 26.19 -10.58
#